data_AF-A0A929JTC3-F1
#
_entry.id   AF-A0A929JTC3-F1
#
_cell.length_a   1.000
_cell.length_b   1.000
_cell.length_c   1.000
_cell.angle_alpha   90.00
_cell.angle_beta   90.00
_cell.angle_gamma   90.00
#
_symmetry.space_group_name_H-M   'P 1'
#
loop_
_entity.id
_entity.type
_entity.pdbx_description
1 polymer ?
#
loop_
_entity_poly.entity_id
_entity_poly.type
_entity_poly.pdbx_seq_one_letter_code
_entity_poly.pdbx_strand_id
1 'polypeptide(L)' 'GVILGSFQDCGPLEDVYAIVKEAFRQSAVPILAGFDLGHGANNLTVPVGLQAAMDTKDGSLRFQESATSESL' A
#
# COMPACT_ATOMS: atom_id res chain seq x y z
N GLY A 1 0.52 -9.64 2.15
CA GLY A 1 0.89 -8.89 0.93
C GLY A 1 1.63 -7.63 1.32
N VAL A 2 2.16 -6.92 0.34
CA VAL A 2 2.83 -5.62 0.52
C VAL A 2 2.03 -4.58 -0.25
N ILE A 3 1.77 -3.43 0.36
CA ILE A 3 1.29 -2.25 -0.35
C ILE A 3 2.41 -1.21 -0.41
N LEU A 4 2.49 -0.51 -1.53
CA LEU A 4 3.34 0.65 -1.69
C LEU A 4 2.46 1.86 -1.93
N GLY A 5 2.76 2.91 -1.17
CA GLY A 5 2.21 4.22 -1.41
C GLY A 5 2.77 4.89 -2.67
N SER A 6 2.48 6.17 -2.83
CA SER A 6 3.05 7.03 -3.85
C SER A 6 4.46 7.45 -3.44
N PHE A 7 5.35 7.53 -4.43
CA PHE A 7 6.72 8.00 -4.26
C PHE A 7 6.85 9.35 -4.97
N GLN A 8 7.38 10.34 -4.28
CA GLN A 8 7.64 11.68 -4.82
C GLN A 8 9.12 12.01 -4.63
N ASP A 9 9.72 12.67 -5.62
CA ASP A 9 11.13 13.07 -5.63
C ASP A 9 12.12 11.91 -5.41
N CYS A 10 11.74 10.70 -5.82
CA CYS A 10 12.54 9.47 -5.66
C CYS A 10 13.24 9.00 -6.95
N GLY A 11 13.24 9.83 -8.00
CA GLY A 11 13.70 9.44 -9.34
C GLY A 11 12.64 8.68 -10.13
N PRO A 12 13.05 7.94 -11.18
CA PRO A 12 12.13 7.17 -12.01
C PRO A 12 11.41 6.08 -11.20
N LEU A 13 10.10 5.95 -11.38
CA LEU A 13 9.27 5.05 -10.58
C LEU A 13 9.60 3.57 -10.87
N GLU A 14 10.04 3.27 -12.09
CA GLU A 14 10.51 1.95 -12.51
C GLU A 14 11.73 1.46 -11.70
N ASP A 15 12.62 2.37 -11.29
CA ASP A 15 13.80 2.06 -10.49
C ASP A 15 13.39 1.70 -9.06
N VAL A 16 12.45 2.46 -8.49
CA VAL A 16 11.84 2.14 -7.18
C VAL A 16 11.17 0.76 -7.23
N TYR A 17 10.42 0.48 -8.29
CA TYR A 17 9.77 -0.82 -8.47
C TYR A 17 10.79 -1.94 -8.68
N ALA A 18 11.93 -1.68 -9.33
CA ALA A 18 13.02 -2.66 -9.46
C ALA A 18 13.63 -3.00 -8.09
N ILE A 19 13.87 -1.99 -7.24
CA ILE A 19 14.37 -2.17 -5.87
C ILE A 19 13.40 -3.03 -5.05
N VAL A 20 12.10 -2.73 -5.09
CA VAL A 20 11.10 -3.51 -4.33
C VAL A 20 11.03 -4.94 -4.86
N LYS A 21 11.01 -5.15 -6.18
CA LYS A 21 11.03 -6.50 -6.77
C LYS A 21 12.25 -7.29 -6.33
N GLU A 22 13.43 -6.67 -6.29
CA GLU A 22 14.66 -7.32 -5.81
C GLU A 22 14.57 -7.66 -4.31
N ALA A 23 14.09 -6.72 -3.48
CA ALA A 23 13.93 -6.93 -2.05
C ALA A 23 13.00 -8.12 -1.72
N PHE A 24 11.98 -8.35 -2.55
CA PHE A 24 11.02 -9.45 -2.40
C PHE A 24 11.27 -10.63 -3.34
N ARG A 25 12.41 -10.71 -4.03
CA ARG A 25 12.68 -11.72 -5.08
C ARG A 25 12.54 -13.17 -4.62
N GLN A 26 12.73 -13.46 -3.33
CA GLN A 26 12.62 -14.80 -2.73
C GLN A 26 11.26 -15.05 -2.07
N SER A 27 10.31 -14.11 -2.18
CA SER A 27 9.00 -14.17 -1.56
C SER A 27 7.90 -14.18 -2.62
N ALA A 28 6.88 -15.01 -2.44
CA ALA A 28 5.72 -15.10 -3.33
C ALA A 28 4.56 -14.19 -2.88
N VAL A 29 4.84 -13.15 -2.09
CA VAL A 29 3.79 -12.27 -1.57
C VAL A 29 3.24 -11.35 -2.67
N PRO A 30 1.91 -11.12 -2.72
CA PRO A 30 1.34 -10.13 -3.61
C PRO A 30 1.81 -8.72 -3.22
N ILE A 31 2.12 -7.90 -4.22
CA ILE A 31 2.53 -6.49 -4.06
C ILE A 31 1.59 -5.61 -4.88
N LEU A 32 1.00 -4.60 -4.26
CA LEU A 32 0.26 -3.52 -4.93
C LEU A 32 0.96 -2.19 -4.71
N ALA A 33 0.98 -1.34 -5.73
CA ALA A 33 1.64 -0.03 -5.68
C ALA A 33 0.70 1.06 -6.19
N GLY A 34 1.04 2.33 -5.86
CA GLY A 34 0.33 3.49 -6.40
C GLY A 34 -0.88 3.95 -5.59
N PHE A 35 -1.00 3.51 -4.33
CA PHE A 35 -1.96 4.13 -3.43
C PHE A 35 -1.57 5.58 -3.17
N ASP A 36 -2.54 6.48 -3.01
CA ASP A 36 -2.32 7.88 -2.58
C ASP A 36 -1.95 7.96 -1.09
N LEU A 37 -0.84 7.31 -0.75
CA LEU A 37 -0.27 7.16 0.59
C LEU A 37 1.19 7.56 0.52
N GLY A 38 1.64 8.56 1.28
CA GLY A 38 3.03 8.99 1.23
C GLY A 38 3.19 10.50 1.27
N HIS A 39 4.23 11.00 0.63
CA HIS A 39 4.56 12.43 0.65
C HIS A 39 3.95 13.23 -0.52
N GLY A 40 2.99 12.63 -1.22
CA GLY A 40 2.19 13.28 -2.26
C GLY A 40 1.29 14.40 -1.73
N ALA A 41 0.77 15.21 -2.67
CA ALA A 41 -0.27 16.20 -2.37
C ALA A 41 -1.53 15.57 -1.75
N ASN A 42 -1.85 14.34 -2.17
CA ASN A 42 -2.84 13.49 -1.52
C ASN A 42 -2.12 12.49 -0.61
N ASN A 43 -2.60 12.37 0.63
CA ASN A 43 -2.10 11.39 1.59
C ASN A 43 -3.27 10.87 2.43
N LEU A 44 -3.80 9.71 2.05
CA LEU A 44 -4.95 9.11 2.71
C LEU A 44 -4.57 8.68 4.13
N THR A 45 -5.47 8.88 5.09
CA THR A 45 -5.36 8.28 6.42
C THR A 45 -5.56 6.78 6.31
N VAL A 46 -4.65 6.00 6.92
CA VAL A 46 -4.70 4.53 6.89
C VAL A 46 -4.79 3.98 8.30
N PRO A 47 -5.80 3.15 8.60
CA PRO A 47 -5.84 2.38 9.84
C PRO A 47 -4.66 1.40 9.93
N VAL A 48 -3.97 1.41 11.07
CA VAL A 48 -2.88 0.47 11.37
C VAL A 48 -3.35 -0.51 12.45
N GLY A 49 -3.08 -1.80 12.24
CA GLY A 49 -3.42 -2.87 13.18
C GLY A 49 -4.71 -3.64 12.84
N LEU A 50 -5.50 -3.18 11.86
CA LEU A 50 -6.70 -3.88 11.41
C LEU A 50 -6.39 -4.95 10.36
N GLN A 51 -7.27 -5.95 10.25
CA GLN A 51 -7.25 -6.88 9.13
C GLN A 51 -7.75 -6.20 7.84
N ALA A 52 -7.07 -6.51 6.74
CA ALA A 52 -7.44 -6.03 5.41
C ALA A 52 -7.37 -7.16 4.37
N ALA A 53 -8.32 -7.16 3.45
CA ALA A 53 -8.31 -8.00 2.25
C ALA A 53 -7.63 -7.25 1.10
N MET A 54 -6.67 -7.89 0.45
CA MET A 54 -5.96 -7.38 -0.72
C MET A 54 -6.36 -8.18 -1.96
N ASP A 55 -6.72 -7.49 -3.03
CA ASP A 55 -6.97 -8.11 -4.35
C ASP A 55 -6.07 -7.44 -5.40
N THR A 56 -5.14 -8.21 -5.96
CA THR A 56 -4.19 -7.72 -6.97
C THR A 56 -4.77 -7.61 -8.37
N LYS A 57 -5.89 -8.30 -8.65
CA LYS A 57 -6.58 -8.22 -9.94
C LYS A 57 -7.43 -6.94 -9.99
N ASP A 58 -8.15 -6.66 -8.91
CA ASP A 58 -8.95 -5.43 -8.78
C ASP A 58 -8.10 -4.21 -8.38
N GLY A 59 -6.87 -4.41 -7.91
CA GLY A 59 -6.01 -3.32 -7.44
C GLY A 59 -6.52 -2.68 -6.15
N SER A 60 -7.07 -3.46 -5.22
CA SER A 60 -7.76 -2.93 -4.04
C SER A 60 -7.23 -3.46 -2.71
N LEU A 61 -7.39 -2.64 -1.66
CA LEU A 61 -7.19 -2.98 -0.26
C LEU A 61 -8.46 -2.57 0.51
N ARG A 62 -9.08 -3.50 1.24
CA ARG A 62 -10.32 -3.28 1.98
C ARG A 62 -10.15 -3.67 3.44
N PHE A 63 -10.36 -2.74 4.35
CA PHE A 63 -10.39 -3.02 5.79
C PHE A 63 -11.66 -3.79 6.16
N GLN A 64 -11.54 -4.78 7.03
CA GLN A 64 -12.66 -5.67 7.38
C GLN A 64 -13.55 -5.10 8.48
N GLU A 65 -13.13 -4.01 9.14
CA GLU A 65 -13.85 -3.37 10.22
C GLU A 65 -13.55 -1.86 10.26
N SER A 66 -14.33 -1.13 11.06
CA SER A 66 -14.09 0.30 11.32
C SER A 66 -12.86 0.49 12.20
N ALA A 67 -12.06 1.52 11.90
CA ALA A 67 -10.91 1.92 12.72
C ALA A 67 -11.29 2.67 14.00
N THR A 68 -12.54 3.12 14.09
CA THR A 68 -13.06 3.87 15.23
C THR A 68 -14.42 3.29 15.63
N SER A 69 -14.65 3.16 16.92
CA SER A 69 -15.98 2.94 17.48
C SER A 69 -16.68 4.28 17.65
N GLU A 70 -18.01 4.29 17.51
CA GLU A 70 -18.78 5.42 18.02
C GLU A 70 -18.80 5.37 19.55
N SER A 71 -18.44 6.48 20.20
CA SER A 71 -18.79 6.68 21.61
C SER A 71 -20.17 7.31 21.66
N LEU A 72 -21.12 6.59 22.25
CA LEU A 72 -22.42 7.14 22.67
C LEU A 72 -22.25 7.96 23.97
#